data_AF-A0A531M5K6-F1
#
_entry.id   AF-A0A531M5K6-F1
#
_cell.length_a   1.000
_cell.length_b   1.000
_cell.length_c   1.000
_cell.angle_alpha   90.00
_cell.angle_beta   90.00
_cell.angle_gamma   90.00
#
_symmetry.space_group_name_H-M   'P 1'
#
loop_
_entity.id
_entity.type
_entity.pdbx_description
1 polymer ?
#
loop_
_entity_poly.entity_id
_entity_poly.type
_entity_poly.pdbx_seq_one_letter_code
_entity_poly.pdbx_strand_id
1 'polypeptide(L)' 'QAWLASLTMAEDLLEGRALLPHFRITGKGINMKRFFDEPKPFDLVLSITGPGIAPYLESGKILTSEDFDQIQREFGGGGF' A
#
# COMPACT_ATOMS: atom_id res chain seq x y z
N GLN A 1 -8.07 11.31 17.68
CA GLN A 1 -7.92 9.83 17.68
C GLN A 1 -7.77 9.31 16.26
N ALA A 2 -8.63 9.71 15.32
CA ALA A 2 -8.57 9.19 13.96
C ALA A 2 -7.30 9.61 13.17
N TRP A 3 -6.75 10.82 13.36
CA TRP A 3 -5.40 11.17 12.90
C TRP A 3 -4.30 10.18 13.34
N LEU A 4 -4.29 9.79 14.62
CA LEU A 4 -3.31 8.82 15.14
C LEU A 4 -3.50 7.46 14.48
N ALA A 5 -4.75 7.03 14.27
CA ALA A 5 -5.04 5.79 13.56
C ALA A 5 -4.54 5.82 12.11
N SER A 6 -4.69 6.95 11.41
CA SER A 6 -4.14 7.14 10.07
C SER A 6 -2.61 7.07 10.05
N LEU A 7 -1.95 7.66 11.05
CA LEU A 7 -0.49 7.54 11.20
C LEU A 7 -0.06 6.10 11.49
N THR A 8 -0.77 5.39 12.38
CA THR A 8 -0.50 3.98 12.66
C THR A 8 -0.66 3.13 11.40
N MET A 9 -1.69 3.39 10.59
CA MET A 9 -1.89 2.67 9.33
C MET A 9 -0.77 2.95 8.32
N ALA A 10 -0.34 4.21 8.19
CA ALA A 10 0.78 4.58 7.33
C ALA A 10 2.09 3.91 7.80
N GLU A 11 2.32 3.87 9.12
CA GLU A 11 3.46 3.18 9.72
C GLU A 11 3.41 1.67 9.46
N ASP A 12 2.26 1.03 9.67
CA ASP A 12 2.07 -0.40 9.37
C ASP A 12 2.36 -0.72 7.91
N LEU A 13 1.97 0.16 6.98
CA LEU A 13 2.26 0.01 5.56
C LEU A 13 3.77 0.13 5.28
N LEU A 14 4.41 1.18 5.78
CA LEU A 14 5.83 1.45 5.57
C LEU A 14 6.75 0.42 6.23
N GLU A 15 6.30 -0.20 7.33
CA GLU A 15 7.02 -1.27 8.02
C GLU A 15 6.67 -2.67 7.49
N GLY A 16 5.79 -2.77 6.49
CA GLY A 16 5.39 -4.04 5.87
C GLY A 16 4.51 -4.93 6.74
N ARG A 17 3.94 -4.38 7.83
CA ARG A 17 2.93 -5.05 8.68
C ARG A 17 1.55 -5.09 8.01
N ALA A 18 1.30 -4.12 7.12
CA ALA A 18 0.20 -4.11 6.17
C ALA A 18 0.74 -3.98 4.74
N LEU A 19 -0.01 -4.53 3.78
CA LEU A 19 0.39 -4.58 2.37
C LEU A 19 -0.51 -3.69 1.52
N LEU A 20 0.08 -2.98 0.56
CA LEU A 20 -0.66 -2.16 -0.39
C LEU A 20 -1.39 -3.08 -1.39
N PRO A 21 -2.71 -2.92 -1.61
CA PRO A 21 -3.43 -3.72 -2.58
C PRO A 21 -2.99 -3.38 -4.02
N HIS A 22 -3.04 -4.38 -4.91
CA HIS A 22 -2.86 -4.19 -6.33
C HIS A 22 -4.11 -4.67 -7.10
N PHE A 23 -4.75 -3.78 -7.87
CA PHE A 23 -6.06 -4.02 -8.49
C PHE A 23 -6.17 -5.28 -9.37
N ARG A 24 -5.06 -5.74 -9.97
CA ARG A 24 -5.03 -6.98 -10.79
C ARG A 24 -4.65 -8.25 -10.03
N ILE A 25 -4.12 -8.13 -8.82
CA ILE A 25 -3.52 -9.26 -8.10
C ILE A 25 -4.36 -9.53 -6.86
N THR A 26 -4.93 -10.72 -6.80
CA THR A 26 -5.76 -11.15 -5.68
C THR A 26 -4.94 -12.03 -4.72
N GLY A 27 -5.24 -11.94 -3.42
CA GLY A 27 -4.61 -12.78 -2.38
C GLY A 27 -3.16 -12.42 -2.01
N LYS A 28 -2.57 -11.38 -2.64
CA LYS A 28 -1.27 -10.81 -2.29
C LYS A 28 -1.32 -9.29 -2.34
N GLY A 29 -0.49 -8.64 -1.53
CA GLY A 29 -0.28 -7.20 -1.56
C GLY A 29 1.20 -6.86 -1.72
N ILE A 30 1.49 -5.59 -1.98
CA ILE A 30 2.84 -5.07 -2.15
C ILE A 30 3.39 -4.70 -0.77
N ASN A 31 4.54 -5.29 -0.42
CA ASN A 31 5.29 -4.93 0.77
C ASN A 31 6.05 -3.62 0.51
N MET A 32 5.57 -2.51 1.10
CA MET A 32 6.16 -1.19 0.88
C MET A 32 7.51 -1.02 1.57
N LYS A 33 7.75 -1.73 2.68
CA LYS A 33 9.07 -1.77 3.32
C LYS A 33 10.11 -2.27 2.33
N ARG A 34 9.88 -3.43 1.72
CA ARG A 34 10.80 -4.02 0.73
C ARG A 34 10.87 -3.21 -0.56
N PHE A 35 9.77 -2.59 -0.99
CA PHE A 35 9.78 -1.68 -2.13
C PHE A 35 10.78 -0.53 -1.95
N PHE A 36 10.90 0.03 -0.74
CA PHE A 36 11.84 1.10 -0.43
C PHE A 36 13.24 0.62 -0.01
N ASP A 37 13.34 -0.48 0.74
CA ASP A 37 14.62 -1.01 1.24
C ASP A 37 15.42 -1.78 0.18
N GLU A 38 14.73 -2.42 -0.79
CA GLU A 38 15.33 -3.24 -1.85
C GLU A 38 14.98 -2.70 -3.26
N PRO A 39 15.25 -1.42 -3.57
CA PRO A 39 14.73 -0.81 -4.79
C PRO A 39 15.29 -1.47 -6.05
N LYS A 40 14.38 -1.84 -6.94
CA LYS A 40 14.65 -2.21 -8.34
C LYS A 40 14.41 -1.00 -9.25
N PRO A 41 14.93 -0.99 -10.50
CA PRO A 41 14.58 0.04 -11.48
C PRO A 41 13.06 0.22 -11.56
N PHE A 42 12.60 1.43 -11.24
CA PHE A 42 11.18 1.74 -11.23
C PHE A 42 10.70 2.01 -12.66
N ASP A 43 9.71 1.24 -13.08
CA ASP A 43 8.96 1.45 -14.32
C ASP A 43 7.48 1.51 -13.98
N LEU A 44 6.86 2.66 -14.23
CA LEU A 44 5.45 2.90 -13.89
C LEU A 44 4.51 1.96 -14.66
N VAL A 45 4.78 1.73 -15.94
CA VAL A 45 3.95 0.87 -16.78
C VAL A 45 4.04 -0.56 -16.28
N LEU A 46 5.24 -1.07 -16.00
CA LEU A 46 5.41 -2.40 -15.44
C LEU A 46 4.86 -2.54 -14.02
N SER A 47 4.87 -1.46 -13.23
CA SER A 47 4.31 -1.46 -11.88
C SER A 47 2.79 -1.56 -11.90
N ILE A 48 2.11 -0.76 -12.73
CA ILE A 48 0.65 -0.82 -12.90
C ILE A 48 0.22 -2.13 -13.57
N THR A 49 1.02 -2.62 -14.52
CA THR A 49 0.73 -3.88 -15.21
C THR A 49 1.23 -5.11 -14.44
N GLY A 50 1.83 -4.98 -13.26
CA GLY A 50 2.20 -6.09 -12.37
C GLY A 50 3.67 -6.55 -12.36
N PRO A 51 4.39 -6.76 -13.49
CA PRO A 51 5.76 -7.26 -13.47
C PRO A 51 6.72 -6.45 -12.60
N GLY A 52 6.57 -5.12 -12.58
CA GLY A 52 7.43 -4.22 -11.82
C GLY A 52 7.28 -4.34 -10.30
N ILE A 53 6.15 -4.86 -9.83
CA ILE A 53 5.88 -5.06 -8.39
C ILE A 53 6.04 -6.52 -7.94
N ALA A 54 6.26 -7.45 -8.88
CA ALA A 54 6.32 -8.87 -8.60
C ALA A 54 7.32 -9.26 -7.48
N PRO A 55 8.53 -8.65 -7.39
CA PRO A 55 9.47 -8.94 -6.32
C PRO A 55 8.99 -8.60 -4.90
N TYR A 56 8.00 -7.72 -4.79
CA TYR A 56 7.51 -7.19 -3.51
C TYR A 56 6.13 -7.76 -3.12
N LEU A 57 5.62 -8.74 -3.86
CA LEU A 57 4.32 -9.35 -3.58
C LEU A 57 4.41 -10.36 -2.45
N GLU A 58 3.62 -10.13 -1.40
CA GLU A 58 3.58 -10.96 -0.20
C GLU A 58 2.14 -11.32 0.18
N SER A 59 1.99 -12.41 0.95
CA SER A 59 0.72 -12.76 1.58
C SER A 59 0.72 -12.18 3.00
N GLY A 60 -0.42 -11.66 3.45
CA GLY A 60 -0.52 -11.01 4.76
C GLY A 60 -1.77 -10.16 4.88
N LYS A 61 -1.78 -9.23 5.83
CA LYS A 61 -2.83 -8.21 5.98
C LYS A 61 -2.75 -7.24 4.81
N ILE A 62 -3.72 -7.29 3.91
CA ILE A 62 -3.83 -6.36 2.77
C ILE A 62 -4.82 -5.26 3.16
N LEU A 63 -4.44 -3.99 2.95
CA LEU A 63 -5.34 -2.86 3.21
C LEU A 63 -6.57 -2.92 2.31
N THR A 64 -7.73 -2.52 2.84
CA THR A 64 -9.00 -2.49 2.11
C THR A 64 -9.37 -1.08 1.67
N SER A 65 -10.39 -0.95 0.81
CA SER A 65 -10.91 0.36 0.43
C SER A 65 -11.40 1.17 1.63
N GLU A 66 -11.99 0.51 2.63
CA GLU A 66 -12.45 1.15 3.86
C GLU A 66 -11.29 1.74 4.68
N ASP A 67 -10.13 1.06 4.69
CA ASP A 67 -8.90 1.56 5.32
C ASP A 67 -8.46 2.88 4.67
N PHE A 68 -8.49 2.96 3.33
CA PHE A 68 -8.17 4.19 2.59
C PHE A 68 -9.19 5.30 2.79
N ASP A 69 -10.49 4.97 2.83
CA ASP A 69 -11.53 5.96 3.05
C ASP A 69 -11.39 6.61 4.44
N GLN A 70 -10.91 5.87 5.44
CA GLN A 70 -10.59 6.43 6.75
C GLN A 70 -9.46 7.46 6.65
N ILE A 71 -8.37 7.15 5.94
CA ILE A 71 -7.28 8.10 5.72
C ILE A 71 -7.82 9.37 5.03
N GLN A 72 -8.56 9.24 3.93
CA GLN A 72 -9.03 10.40 3.16
C GLN A 72 -9.94 11.34 3.96
N ARG A 73 -10.79 10.79 4.83
CA ARG A 73 -11.63 11.61 5.72
C ARG A 73 -10.80 12.43 6.70
N GLU A 74 -9.71 11.88 7.22
CA GLU A 74 -8.87 12.52 8.25
C GLU A 74 -7.87 13.54 7.68
N PHE A 75 -7.40 13.36 6.44
CA PHE A 75 -6.49 14.30 5.77
C PHE A 75 -7.22 15.48 5.09
N GLY A 76 -8.50 15.69 5.37
CA GLY A 76 -9.24 16.88 4.93
C GLY A 76 -10.06 16.70 3.66
N GLY A 77 -10.73 15.55 3.52
CA GLY A 77 -11.76 15.21 2.52
C GLY A 77 -12.07 16.31 1.51
N GLY A 78 -11.30 16.34 0.42
CA GLY A 78 -11.43 17.28 -0.68
C GLY A 78 -10.84 16.71 -1.96
N GLY A 79 -11.59 15.83 -2.62
CA GLY A 79 -11.40 15.47 -4.03
C GLY A 79 -10.78 14.08 -4.29
N PHE A 80 -11.61 13.14 -4.75
CA PHE A 80 -11.91 12.99 -6.18
C PHE A 80 -13.43 13.03 -6.38
#